data_AF-A0A8K0CGZ7-F1
#
_entry.id   AF-A0A8K0CGZ7-F1
#
_cell.length_a   1.000
_cell.length_b   1.000
_cell.length_c   1.000
_cell.angle_alpha   90.00
_cell.angle_beta   90.00
_cell.angle_gamma   90.00
#
_symmetry.space_group_name_H-M   'P 1'
#
loop_
_entity.id
_entity.type
_entity.pdbx_description
1 polymer ?
#
loop_
_entity_poly.entity_id
_entity_poly.type
_entity_poly.pdbx_seq_one_letter_code
_entity_poly.pdbx_strand_id
1 'polypeptide(L)'
;MNARRGCQSLKDLSNRFERVVNGGESEKVVVYFRDTATIQLVLVSLGVARDHNRLTAENYFSQTRRNWRTSTLTPFTANLVAVLHQCQQGEPYKVMFYLNESPLEVPGCQVGLCNWNIFKQKIEEITRNCDSEYCGGGAASLKGHVLFSLTVISLAVFYKLFF
;
A
#
# COMPACT_ATOMS: atom_id res chain seq x y z
N MET A 1 0.08 -9.88 -10.51
CA MET A 1 0.15 -8.48 -11.00
C MET A 1 -0.68 -7.53 -10.12
N ASN A 2 -2.01 -7.66 -10.08
CA ASN A 2 -2.88 -6.73 -9.33
C ASN A 2 -2.57 -6.65 -7.82
N ALA A 3 -2.39 -7.80 -7.17
CA ALA A 3 -2.02 -7.86 -5.74
C ALA A 3 -0.69 -7.16 -5.41
N ARG A 4 0.22 -7.00 -6.39
CA ARG A 4 1.48 -6.27 -6.19
C ARG A 4 1.34 -4.78 -6.42
N ARG A 5 0.30 -4.30 -7.11
CA ARG A 5 0.13 -2.86 -7.37
C ARG A 5 -0.53 -2.13 -6.19
N GLY A 6 -1.36 -2.82 -5.40
CA GLY A 6 -1.98 -2.25 -4.20
C GLY A 6 -1.08 -2.21 -2.96
N CYS A 7 0.12 -2.79 -3.01
CA CYS A 7 0.96 -2.94 -1.83
C CYS A 7 1.56 -1.62 -1.31
N GLN A 8 1.75 -0.59 -2.16
CA GLN A 8 2.43 0.65 -1.75
C GLN A 8 1.65 1.39 -0.66
N SER A 9 0.32 1.49 -0.81
CA SER A 9 -0.55 2.10 0.20
C SER A 9 -0.55 1.30 1.51
N LEU A 10 -0.46 -0.04 1.41
CA LEU A 10 -0.38 -0.91 2.59
C LEU A 10 0.98 -0.81 3.29
N LYS A 11 2.07 -0.64 2.53
CA LYS A 11 3.42 -0.41 3.05
C LYS A 11 3.49 0.89 3.84
N ASP A 12 2.99 1.99 3.27
CA ASP A 12 2.93 3.27 3.97
C ASP A 12 2.07 3.19 5.24
N LEU A 13 0.89 2.58 5.16
CA LEU A 13 0.02 2.31 6.31
C LEU A 13 0.76 1.55 7.42
N SER A 14 1.43 0.45 7.08
CA SER A 14 2.18 -0.37 8.03
C SER A 14 3.29 0.42 8.71
N ASN A 15 4.09 1.16 7.93
CA ASN A 15 5.18 1.97 8.45
C ASN A 15 4.69 3.07 9.41
N ARG A 16 3.50 3.62 9.16
CA ARG A 16 2.87 4.61 10.05
C ARG A 16 2.42 3.98 11.36
N PHE A 17 1.73 2.84 11.29
CA PHE A 17 1.31 2.15 12.49
C PHE A 17 2.51 1.65 13.31
N GLU A 18 3.56 1.16 12.66
CA GLU A 18 4.80 0.76 13.35
C GLU A 18 5.45 1.90 14.12
N ARG A 19 5.48 3.12 13.56
CA ARG A 19 5.98 4.29 14.30
C ARG A 19 5.20 4.53 15.59
N VAL A 20 3.88 4.47 15.54
CA VAL A 20 3.02 4.65 16.72
C VAL A 20 3.23 3.52 17.74
N VAL A 21 3.23 2.26 17.28
CA VAL A 21 3.42 1.09 18.15
C VAL A 21 4.78 1.12 18.85
N ASN A 22 5.81 1.62 18.19
CA ASN A 22 7.16 1.77 18.74
C ASN A 22 7.34 3.02 19.62
N GLY A 23 6.25 3.73 19.95
CA GLY A 23 6.28 4.91 20.82
C GLY A 23 6.73 6.20 20.13
N GLY A 24 6.83 6.21 18.80
CA GLY A 24 7.11 7.40 18.02
C GLY A 24 5.85 8.24 17.76
N GLU A 25 6.06 9.52 17.43
CA GLU A 25 4.98 10.39 16.98
C GLU A 25 4.63 10.12 15.51
N SER A 26 3.34 10.19 15.19
CA SER A 26 2.82 10.12 13.83
C SER A 26 1.52 10.91 13.75
N GLU A 27 1.14 11.31 12.54
CA GLU A 27 -0.17 11.90 12.29
C GLU A 27 -1.27 10.92 12.70
N LYS A 28 -2.22 11.40 13.53
CA LYS A 28 -3.34 10.58 14.02
C LYS A 28 -4.31 10.17 12.91
N VAL A 29 -4.38 10.97 11.85
CA VAL A 29 -5.25 10.75 10.69
C VAL A 29 -4.48 11.06 9.43
N VAL A 30 -4.51 10.14 8.47
CA VAL A 30 -3.94 10.29 7.14
C VAL A 30 -5.00 9.91 6.11
N VAL A 31 -5.23 10.77 5.12
CA VAL A 31 -6.29 10.60 4.13
C VAL A 31 -5.69 10.63 2.73
N TYR A 32 -6.06 9.66 1.89
CA TYR A 32 -5.68 9.59 0.49
C TYR A 32 -6.92 9.63 -0.40
N PHE A 33 -6.97 10.60 -1.30
CA PHE A 33 -7.95 10.59 -2.39
C PHE A 33 -7.38 9.84 -3.59
N ARG A 34 -8.08 8.80 -4.03
CA ARG A 34 -7.65 7.91 -5.12
C ARG A 34 -8.85 7.47 -5.94
N ASP A 35 -8.57 6.99 -7.15
CA ASP A 35 -9.59 6.39 -8.00
C ASP A 35 -10.04 4.99 -7.51
N THR A 36 -11.15 4.54 -8.07
CA THR A 36 -11.74 3.22 -7.80
C THR A 36 -10.76 2.07 -8.07
N ALA A 37 -9.93 2.18 -9.12
CA ALA A 37 -8.98 1.13 -9.47
C ALA A 37 -7.94 0.94 -8.36
N THR A 38 -7.46 2.02 -7.76
CA THR A 38 -6.52 1.98 -6.65
C THR A 38 -7.10 1.28 -5.43
N ILE A 39 -8.34 1.59 -5.05
CA ILE A 39 -9.03 0.92 -3.93
C ILE A 39 -9.16 -0.58 -4.23
N GLN A 40 -9.58 -0.96 -5.44
CA GLN A 40 -9.69 -2.36 -5.84
C GLN A 40 -8.35 -3.10 -5.76
N LEU A 41 -7.25 -2.47 -6.17
CA LEU A 41 -5.91 -3.06 -6.06
C LEU A 41 -5.51 -3.32 -4.61
N VAL A 42 -5.79 -2.38 -3.69
CA VAL A 42 -5.54 -2.55 -2.25
C VAL A 42 -6.38 -3.69 -1.69
N LEU A 43 -7.67 -3.78 -2.04
CA LEU A 43 -8.55 -4.87 -1.62
C LEU A 43 -8.02 -6.23 -2.11
N VAL A 44 -7.55 -6.31 -3.36
CA VAL A 44 -6.92 -7.53 -3.90
C VAL A 44 -5.62 -7.87 -3.15
N SER A 45 -4.78 -6.87 -2.85
CA SER A 45 -3.57 -7.07 -2.04
C SER A 45 -3.90 -7.61 -0.64
N LEU A 46 -4.98 -7.13 -0.02
CA LEU A 46 -5.48 -7.64 1.26
C LEU A 46 -6.13 -9.02 1.14
N GLY A 47 -6.33 -9.56 -0.06
CA GLY A 47 -7.01 -10.84 -0.29
C GLY A 47 -8.52 -10.80 -0.11
N VAL A 48 -9.12 -9.61 -0.11
CA VAL A 48 -10.56 -9.38 0.10
C VAL A 48 -11.36 -9.81 -1.13
N ALA A 49 -12.59 -10.28 -0.88
CA ALA A 49 -13.58 -10.61 -1.91
C ALA A 49 -13.06 -11.61 -2.96
N ARG A 50 -12.18 -12.51 -2.54
CA ARG A 50 -11.70 -13.59 -3.40
C ARG A 50 -12.83 -14.59 -3.63
N ASP A 51 -13.13 -14.84 -4.90
CA ASP A 51 -14.09 -15.86 -5.31
C ASP A 51 -13.48 -17.26 -5.23
N HIS A 52 -14.33 -18.26 -4.94
CA HIS A 52 -13.93 -19.67 -4.97
C HIS A 52 -13.55 -20.10 -6.40
N ASN A 53 -14.41 -19.75 -7.35
CA ASN A 53 -14.22 -20.02 -8.78
C ASN A 53 -13.75 -18.74 -9.48
N ARG A 54 -12.80 -18.87 -10.42
CA ARG A 54 -12.30 -17.73 -11.21
C ARG A 54 -13.44 -17.13 -12.02
N LEU A 55 -13.59 -15.81 -11.96
CA LEU A 55 -14.58 -15.08 -12.76
C LEU A 55 -14.20 -15.17 -14.25
N THR A 56 -15.10 -15.70 -15.06
CA THR A 56 -14.98 -15.74 -16.53
C THR A 56 -16.26 -15.20 -17.15
N ALA A 57 -16.21 -14.84 -18.44
CA ALA A 57 -17.42 -14.44 -19.15
C ALA A 57 -18.45 -15.59 -19.19
N GLU A 58 -17.97 -16.83 -19.33
CA GLU A 58 -18.79 -18.04 -19.45
C GLU A 58 -19.57 -18.37 -18.18
N ASN A 59 -18.98 -18.15 -17.00
CA ASN A 59 -19.64 -18.49 -15.72
C ASN A 59 -20.45 -17.34 -15.11
N TYR A 60 -20.66 -16.24 -15.85
CA TYR A 60 -21.39 -15.08 -15.34
C TYR A 60 -22.80 -15.45 -14.83
N PHE A 61 -23.55 -16.26 -15.59
CA PHE A 61 -24.92 -16.63 -15.25
C PHE A 61 -25.00 -17.68 -14.12
N SER A 62 -24.02 -18.56 -14.01
CA SER A 62 -24.01 -19.61 -12.97
C SER A 62 -23.42 -19.11 -11.65
N GLN A 63 -22.45 -18.18 -11.69
CA GLN A 63 -21.79 -17.61 -10.52
C GLN A 63 -22.49 -16.35 -10.00
N THR A 64 -23.78 -16.49 -9.68
CA THR A 64 -24.60 -15.38 -9.18
C THR A 64 -24.13 -14.87 -7.81
N ARG A 65 -23.59 -15.74 -6.97
CA ARG A 65 -23.08 -15.43 -5.61
C ARG A 65 -21.58 -15.09 -5.56
N ARG A 66 -21.07 -14.40 -6.58
CA ARG A 66 -19.68 -13.91 -6.56
C ARG A 66 -19.45 -12.90 -5.43
N ASN A 67 -18.28 -12.99 -4.80
CA ASN A 67 -17.80 -12.06 -3.79
C ASN A 67 -17.31 -10.75 -4.44
N TRP A 68 -16.64 -10.85 -5.58
CA TRP A 68 -16.16 -9.67 -6.30
C TRP A 68 -17.30 -8.95 -7.03
N ARG A 69 -17.84 -7.91 -6.40
CA ARG A 69 -18.91 -7.06 -6.95
C ARG A 69 -18.50 -5.59 -6.82
N THR A 70 -18.10 -4.97 -7.93
CA THR A 70 -17.59 -3.59 -7.94
C THR A 70 -18.61 -2.58 -7.44
N SER A 71 -19.91 -2.78 -7.68
CA SER A 71 -20.99 -1.93 -7.17
C SER A 71 -21.10 -1.93 -5.64
N THR A 72 -20.63 -2.99 -4.97
CA THR A 72 -20.64 -3.12 -3.50
C THR A 72 -19.29 -2.78 -2.91
N LEU A 73 -18.20 -3.22 -3.55
CA LEU A 73 -16.84 -2.99 -3.06
C LEU A 73 -16.40 -1.55 -3.27
N THR A 74 -16.70 -1.00 -4.43
CA THR A 74 -16.25 0.33 -4.84
C THR A 74 -17.35 1.11 -5.56
N PRO A 75 -18.46 1.43 -4.86
CA PRO A 75 -19.45 2.38 -5.37
C PRO A 75 -18.82 3.77 -5.59
N PHE A 76 -19.59 4.72 -6.13
CA PHE A 76 -19.19 6.12 -6.03
C PHE A 76 -18.95 6.49 -4.57
N THR A 77 -17.93 7.32 -4.33
CA THR A 77 -17.47 7.72 -2.99
C THR A 77 -17.06 6.57 -2.07
N ALA A 78 -16.65 5.43 -2.63
CA ALA A 78 -16.11 4.33 -1.84
C ALA A 78 -14.92 4.76 -0.97
N ASN A 79 -14.86 4.22 0.25
CA ASN A 79 -13.81 4.52 1.21
C ASN A 79 -13.31 3.25 1.88
N LEU A 80 -12.01 3.20 2.13
CA LEU A 80 -11.34 2.14 2.87
C LEU A 80 -10.58 2.80 4.02
N VAL A 81 -10.88 2.39 5.24
CA VAL A 81 -10.28 2.94 6.46
C VAL A 81 -9.61 1.81 7.23
N ALA A 82 -8.43 2.07 7.76
CA ALA A 82 -7.76 1.21 8.71
C ALA A 82 -7.51 2.01 10.00
N VAL A 83 -7.88 1.44 11.14
CA VAL A 83 -7.79 2.10 12.46
C VAL A 83 -6.89 1.27 13.36
N LEU A 84 -5.85 1.90 13.91
CA LEU A 84 -5.02 1.33 14.97
C LEU A 84 -5.63 1.65 16.33
N HIS A 85 -5.98 0.62 17.09
CA HIS A 85 -6.51 0.72 18.45
C HIS A 85 -5.43 0.34 19.45
N GLN A 86 -5.34 1.10 20.54
CA GLN A 86 -4.59 0.72 21.74
C GLN A 86 -5.56 0.07 22.73
N CYS A 87 -5.24 -1.14 23.19
CA CYS A 87 -6.06 -1.92 24.09
C CYS A 87 -5.48 -1.92 25.51
N GLN A 88 -6.36 -1.92 26.51
CA GLN A 88 -5.95 -1.97 27.93
C GLN A 88 -5.69 -3.39 28.45
N GLN A 89 -6.23 -4.41 27.78
CA GLN A 89 -6.14 -5.81 28.18
C GLN A 89 -5.84 -6.69 26.97
N GLY A 90 -5.02 -7.73 27.17
CA GLY A 90 -4.60 -8.66 26.11
C GLY A 90 -3.53 -8.08 25.19
N GLU A 91 -3.65 -8.31 23.88
CA GLU A 91 -2.75 -7.74 22.86
C GLU A 91 -2.83 -6.20 22.91
N PRO A 92 -1.71 -5.48 23.06
CA PRO A 92 -1.72 -4.03 23.32
C PRO A 92 -2.21 -3.20 22.13
N TYR A 93 -2.12 -3.74 20.92
CA TYR A 93 -2.53 -3.07 19.70
C TYR A 93 -3.34 -4.00 18.80
N LYS A 94 -4.38 -3.44 18.19
CA LYS A 94 -5.21 -4.13 17.19
C LYS A 94 -5.51 -3.21 16.03
N VAL A 95 -5.70 -3.77 14.85
CA VAL A 95 -6.05 -3.01 13.64
C VAL A 95 -7.43 -3.45 13.15
N MET A 96 -8.31 -2.49 12.90
CA MET A 96 -9.62 -2.75 12.31
C MET A 96 -9.74 -2.11 10.93
N PHE A 97 -10.27 -2.85 9.97
CA PHE A 97 -10.55 -2.35 8.64
C PHE A 97 -12.03 -2.10 8.43
N TYR A 98 -12.35 -1.04 7.71
CA TYR A 98 -13.71 -0.68 7.31
C TYR A 98 -13.72 -0.40 5.81
N LEU A 99 -14.70 -0.95 5.10
CA LEU A 99 -14.97 -0.67 3.69
C LEU A 99 -16.40 -0.14 3.58
N ASN A 100 -16.55 1.07 3.05
CA ASN A 100 -17.85 1.74 2.95
C ASN A 100 -18.57 1.71 4.31
N GLU A 101 -17.89 2.26 5.32
CA GLU A 101 -18.39 2.41 6.70
C GLU A 101 -18.74 1.10 7.43
N SER A 102 -18.50 -0.05 6.82
CA SER A 102 -18.83 -1.37 7.38
C SER A 102 -17.54 -2.15 7.70
N PRO A 103 -17.50 -2.94 8.79
CA PRO A 103 -16.36 -3.80 9.09
C PRO A 103 -15.99 -4.67 7.89
N LEU A 104 -14.71 -4.64 7.52
CA LEU A 104 -14.19 -5.38 6.38
C LEU A 104 -13.59 -6.71 6.83
N GLU A 105 -14.15 -7.82 6.35
CA GLU A 105 -13.59 -9.14 6.59
C GLU A 105 -12.27 -9.32 5.81
N VAL A 106 -11.17 -9.22 6.55
CA VAL A 106 -9.82 -9.45 6.04
C VAL A 106 -9.41 -10.88 6.39
N PRO A 107 -8.95 -11.70 5.42
CA PRO A 107 -8.51 -13.08 5.70
C PRO A 107 -7.47 -13.14 6.82
N GLY A 108 -7.69 -14.02 7.79
CA GLY A 108 -6.83 -14.19 8.97
C GLY A 108 -7.21 -13.30 10.16
N CYS A 109 -8.15 -12.37 10.01
CA CYS A 109 -8.68 -11.54 11.08
C CYS A 109 -10.08 -12.01 11.49
N GLN A 110 -10.53 -11.63 12.69
CA GLN A 110 -11.85 -11.98 13.19
C GLN A 110 -12.77 -10.75 13.14
N VAL A 111 -13.83 -10.79 12.33
CA VAL A 111 -14.81 -9.70 12.21
C VAL A 111 -14.14 -8.37 11.80
N GLY A 112 -13.14 -8.46 10.92
CA GLY A 112 -12.32 -7.31 10.51
C GLY A 112 -11.35 -6.74 11.54
N LEU A 113 -11.30 -7.28 12.76
CA LEU A 113 -10.33 -6.92 13.80
C LEU A 113 -9.14 -7.89 13.80
N CYS A 114 -7.94 -7.35 13.62
CA CYS A 114 -6.69 -8.08 13.56
C CYS A 114 -5.84 -7.76 14.80
N ASN A 115 -5.28 -8.79 15.45
CA ASN A 115 -4.17 -8.55 16.39
C ASN A 115 -2.97 -7.95 15.64
N TRP A 116 -2.19 -7.10 16.32
CA TRP A 116 -1.05 -6.42 15.71
C TRP A 116 -0.08 -7.37 15.01
N ASN A 117 0.29 -8.47 15.66
CA ASN A 117 1.21 -9.45 15.09
C ASN A 117 0.68 -10.09 13.79
N ILE A 118 -0.62 -10.40 13.73
CA ILE A 118 -1.27 -10.96 12.54
C ILE A 118 -1.29 -9.91 11.41
N PHE A 119 -1.67 -8.68 11.74
CA PHE A 119 -1.64 -7.56 10.78
C PHE A 119 -0.24 -7.39 10.21
N LYS A 120 0.77 -7.27 11.06
CA LYS A 120 2.16 -7.03 10.67
C LYS A 120 2.68 -8.13 9.75
N GLN A 121 2.55 -9.39 10.16
CA GLN A 121 2.98 -10.53 9.35
C GLN A 121 2.34 -10.52 7.94
N LYS A 122 1.03 -10.24 7.89
CA LYS A 122 0.29 -10.22 6.63
C LYS A 122 0.70 -9.07 5.71
N ILE A 123 0.85 -7.85 6.26
CA ILE A 123 1.28 -6.70 5.45
C ILE A 123 2.75 -6.86 5.03
N GLU A 124 3.64 -7.37 5.88
CA GLU A 124 5.02 -7.71 5.50
C GLU A 124 5.07 -8.72 4.35
N GLU A 125 4.23 -9.75 4.37
CA GLU A 125 4.15 -10.71 3.27
C GLU A 125 3.70 -10.05 1.96
N ILE A 126 2.67 -9.19 2.03
CA ILE A 126 2.17 -8.44 0.86
C ILE A 126 3.24 -7.49 0.32
N THR A 127 4.02 -6.86 1.21
CA THR A 127 4.95 -5.79 0.89
C THR A 127 6.36 -6.26 0.57
N ARG A 128 6.70 -7.53 0.81
CA ARG A 128 8.04 -8.13 0.60
C ARG A 128 8.63 -7.86 -0.79
N ASN A 129 7.78 -7.84 -1.82
CA ASN A 129 8.17 -7.59 -3.22
C ASN A 129 7.46 -6.36 -3.79
N CYS A 130 7.28 -5.33 -2.95
CA CYS A 130 6.60 -4.09 -3.29
C CYS A 130 7.58 -3.07 -3.91
N ASP A 131 8.32 -3.49 -4.93
CA ASP A 131 9.29 -2.65 -5.60
C ASP A 131 8.66 -1.92 -6.79
N SER A 132 8.97 -0.63 -6.90
CA SER A 132 8.56 0.24 -8.00
C SER A 132 9.11 -0.20 -9.35
N GLU A 133 10.13 -1.06 -9.36
CA GLU A 133 10.82 -1.55 -10.57
C GLU A 133 9.94 -2.44 -11.45
N TYR A 134 8.86 -3.02 -10.91
CA TYR A 134 7.93 -3.84 -11.69
C TYR A 134 7.20 -3.04 -12.78
N CYS A 135 7.02 -1.74 -12.59
CA CYS A 135 6.66 -0.83 -13.66
C CYS A 135 7.96 -0.12 -14.06
N GLY A 136 8.61 -0.54 -15.15
CA GLY A 136 9.91 -0.06 -15.63
C GLY A 136 9.97 1.41 -16.06
N GLY A 137 9.34 2.31 -15.31
CA GLY A 137 9.40 3.75 -15.44
C GLY A 137 9.78 4.33 -14.08
N GLY A 138 11.06 4.19 -13.72
CA GLY A 138 11.62 5.17 -12.79
C GLY A 138 11.47 6.54 -13.43
N ALA A 139 10.91 7.51 -12.70
CA ALA A 139 11.26 8.89 -12.99
C ALA A 139 12.79 8.91 -12.96
N ALA A 140 13.43 9.21 -14.10
CA ALA A 140 14.87 9.32 -14.16
C ALA A 140 15.27 10.39 -13.14
N SER A 141 15.69 9.96 -11.94
CA SER A 141 16.37 10.84 -11.02
C SER A 141 17.69 11.14 -11.71
N LEU A 142 17.74 12.28 -12.40
CA LEU A 142 18.97 12.85 -12.92
C LEU A 142 19.85 13.15 -11.70
N LYS A 143 20.58 12.15 -11.20
CA LYS A 143 21.61 12.35 -10.19
C LYS A 143 22.65 13.24 -10.88
N GLY A 144 22.61 14.52 -10.55
CA GLY A 144 23.46 15.54 -11.13
C GLY A 144 24.93 15.19 -10.95
N HIS A 145 25.57 14.69 -12.00
CA HIS A 145 27.02 14.65 -12.18
C HIS A 145 27.50 15.87 -12.98
N VAL A 146 26.93 17.07 -12.75
CA VAL A 146 27.34 18.30 -13.46
C VAL A 146 28.47 19.04 -12.73
N LEU A 147 28.80 18.67 -11.49
CA LEU A 147 29.78 19.40 -10.68
C LEU A 147 31.24 19.01 -10.89
N PHE A 148 31.56 17.89 -11.56
CA PHE A 148 32.95 17.45 -11.73
C PHE A 148 33.64 17.97 -13.01
N SER A 149 32.89 18.48 -13.98
CA SER A 149 33.46 18.96 -15.24
C SER A 149 33.95 20.42 -15.19
N LEU A 150 33.37 21.27 -14.35
CA LEU A 150 33.74 22.70 -14.30
C LEU A 150 35.08 22.93 -13.59
N THR A 151 35.42 22.16 -12.54
CA THR A 151 36.69 22.33 -11.81
C THR A 151 37.91 21.91 -12.63
N VAL A 152 37.77 20.86 -13.45
CA VAL A 152 38.85 20.38 -14.34
C VAL A 152 39.12 21.40 -15.46
N ILE A 153 38.08 22.02 -16.01
CA ILE A 153 38.24 23.06 -17.05
C ILE A 153 38.91 24.30 -16.45
N SER A 154 38.52 24.74 -15.25
CA SER A 154 39.17 25.88 -14.57
C SER A 154 40.64 25.61 -14.27
N LEU A 155 41.00 24.42 -13.77
CA LEU A 155 42.39 24.04 -13.50
C LEU A 155 43.23 23.93 -14.79
N ALA A 156 42.67 23.38 -15.86
CA ALA A 156 43.37 23.26 -17.15
C ALA A 156 43.61 24.64 -17.81
N VAL A 157 42.63 25.56 -17.71
CA VAL A 157 42.78 26.93 -18.20
C VAL A 157 43.79 27.71 -17.36
N PHE A 158 43.79 27.56 -16.04
CA PHE A 158 44.80 28.16 -15.16
C PHE A 158 46.22 27.65 -15.45
N TYR A 159 46.38 26.33 -15.63
CA TYR A 159 47.68 25.75 -15.95
C TYR A 159 48.22 26.30 -17.27
N LYS A 160 47.39 26.41 -18.32
CA LYS A 160 47.78 26.98 -19.61
C LYS A 160 48.05 28.49 -19.61
N LEU A 161 47.53 29.24 -18.63
CA LEU A 161 47.70 30.70 -18.55
C LEU A 161 48.92 31.11 -17.70
N PHE A 162 49.39 30.25 -16.80
CA PHE A 162 50.43 30.58 -15.83
C PHE A 162 51.70 29.70 -15.92
N PHE A 163 51.69 28.63 -16.72
CA PHE A 163 52.86 27.82 -17.08
C PHE A 163 52.90 27.57 -18.58
#